data_AF-A0A7C5T4N2-F1
#
_entry.id   AF-A0A7C5T4N2-F1
#
_cell.length_a   1.000
_cell.length_b   1.000
_cell.length_c   1.000
_cell.angle_alpha   90.00
_cell.angle_beta   90.00
_cell.angle_gamma   90.00
#
_symmetry.space_group_name_H-M   'P 1'
#
loop_
_entity.id
_entity.type
_entity.pdbx_description
1 polymer ?
#
loop_
_entity_poly.entity_id
_entity_poly.type
_entity_poly.pdbx_seq_one_letter_code
_entity_poly.pdbx_strand_id
1 'polypeptide(L)'
;MFRVVVRSEVMLRWLRVLRSYAEGYPVEPSLRGWSWQYPPVRPRAFLGLSVYDVASYCPTRRDVWLRRVAGVRAQPSQAMRLGLEVHEAVSSVVRAVRRYLHSPDDVRRVYWAVDRLLRSRASSCGSRECAKLVEGVGWLTYHTLVSEWLWSTGSSYLAPAMLSLSEVRVDGTPLGLSSGLRVDAIPLSNVVIDVKVGRRSENHELALAAYAMALEASLEVPVDYGLLIYVGWNGGLSVEVRGVYVGPDLRRAFVDARDEVIDVLLSGREPPRAADCPSSCPYLEVCGR
;
A
#
# COMPACT_ATOMS: atom_id res chain seq x y z
N MET A 1 -20.13 19.30 8.18
CA MET A 1 -20.86 18.34 7.32
C MET A 1 -19.84 17.41 6.67
N PHE A 2 -19.47 16.33 7.35
CA PHE A 2 -18.40 15.40 6.94
C PHE A 2 -18.95 14.46 5.87
N ARG A 3 -18.69 14.76 4.60
CA ARG A 3 -19.30 14.04 3.45
C ARG A 3 -18.51 12.84 2.95
N VAL A 4 -17.32 12.59 3.49
CA VAL A 4 -16.43 11.52 3.02
C VAL A 4 -15.85 10.83 4.24
N VAL A 5 -16.54 9.79 4.72
CA VAL A 5 -15.95 8.71 5.51
C VAL A 5 -15.92 7.52 4.56
N VAL A 6 -14.83 6.75 4.51
CA VAL A 6 -14.89 5.43 3.85
C VAL A 6 -15.81 4.59 4.71
N ARG A 7 -17.09 4.55 4.32
CA ARG A 7 -18.10 3.85 5.10
C ARG A 7 -17.73 2.37 5.13
N SER A 8 -17.73 1.77 6.31
CA SER A 8 -17.44 0.36 6.52
C SER A 8 -18.30 -0.55 5.62
N GLU A 9 -19.52 -0.12 5.26
CA GLU A 9 -20.38 -0.79 4.28
C GLU A 9 -19.73 -1.03 2.90
N VAL A 10 -18.87 -0.11 2.44
CA VAL A 10 -18.16 -0.24 1.16
C VAL A 10 -17.14 -1.36 1.24
N MET A 11 -16.37 -1.42 2.33
CA MET A 11 -15.43 -2.51 2.55
C MET A 11 -16.16 -3.85 2.68
N LEU A 12 -17.20 -3.91 3.51
CA LEU A 12 -17.96 -5.15 3.72
C LEU A 12 -18.59 -5.65 2.42
N ARG A 13 -19.05 -4.75 1.54
CA ARG A 13 -19.53 -5.11 0.21
C ARG A 13 -18.43 -5.75 -0.63
N TRP A 14 -17.23 -5.16 -0.66
CA TRP A 14 -16.09 -5.75 -1.38
C TRP A 14 -15.73 -7.13 -0.82
N LEU A 15 -15.66 -7.29 0.51
CA LEU A 15 -15.33 -8.57 1.11
C LEU A 15 -16.32 -9.68 0.73
N ARG A 16 -17.62 -9.39 0.61
CA ARG A 16 -18.61 -10.36 0.11
C ARG A 16 -18.35 -10.77 -1.33
N VAL A 17 -18.00 -9.81 -2.18
CA VAL A 17 -17.69 -10.07 -3.60
C VAL A 17 -16.39 -10.88 -3.73
N LEU A 18 -15.34 -10.48 -3.00
CA LEU A 18 -14.05 -11.16 -3.03
C LEU A 18 -14.12 -12.59 -2.51
N ARG A 19 -14.95 -12.83 -1.50
CA ARG A 19 -15.23 -14.19 -1.02
C ARG A 19 -15.81 -15.09 -2.12
N SER A 20 -16.75 -14.58 -2.91
CA SER A 20 -17.33 -15.34 -4.03
C SER A 20 -16.27 -15.75 -5.06
N TYR A 21 -15.33 -14.85 -5.37
CA TYR A 21 -14.20 -15.18 -6.23
C TYR A 21 -13.28 -16.24 -5.62
N ALA A 22 -12.97 -16.13 -4.32
CA ALA A 22 -12.14 -17.10 -3.63
C ALA A 22 -12.77 -18.50 -3.55
N GLU A 23 -14.09 -18.58 -3.40
CA GLU A 23 -14.83 -19.86 -3.43
C GLU A 23 -14.85 -20.48 -4.83
N GLY A 24 -14.96 -19.66 -5.89
CA GLY A 24 -15.01 -20.14 -7.28
C GLY A 24 -13.64 -20.53 -7.87
N TYR A 25 -12.56 -19.89 -7.42
CA TYR A 25 -11.20 -20.14 -7.93
C TYR A 25 -10.16 -19.99 -6.79
N PRO A 26 -10.08 -20.96 -5.87
CA PRO A 26 -9.27 -20.86 -4.66
C PRO A 26 -7.76 -20.88 -4.95
N VAL A 27 -6.98 -20.28 -4.06
CA VAL A 27 -5.51 -20.31 -4.14
C VAL A 27 -4.97 -21.67 -3.66
N GLU A 28 -4.27 -22.36 -4.55
CA GLU A 28 -3.58 -23.61 -4.25
C GLU A 28 -2.47 -23.42 -3.20
N PRO A 29 -2.25 -24.40 -2.30
CA PRO A 29 -1.19 -24.32 -1.28
C PRO A 29 0.20 -24.02 -1.84
N SER A 30 0.52 -24.52 -3.04
CA SER A 30 1.80 -24.30 -3.73
C SER A 30 2.07 -22.85 -4.11
N LEU A 31 1.04 -22.00 -4.23
CA LEU A 31 1.13 -20.57 -4.59
C LEU A 31 1.03 -19.63 -3.38
N ARG A 32 0.99 -20.20 -2.16
CA ARG A 32 0.91 -19.43 -0.92
C ARG A 32 2.28 -18.94 -0.49
N GLY A 33 2.31 -17.79 0.17
CA GLY A 33 3.56 -17.19 0.65
C GLY A 33 4.37 -18.10 1.57
N TRP A 34 3.71 -18.90 2.43
CA TRP A 34 4.38 -19.89 3.29
C TRP A 34 5.06 -21.04 2.53
N SER A 35 4.74 -21.24 1.24
CA SER A 35 5.38 -22.24 0.39
C SER A 35 6.71 -21.77 -0.22
N TRP A 36 7.30 -20.70 0.32
CA TRP A 36 8.56 -20.08 -0.14
C TRP A 36 9.78 -21.01 -0.20
N GLN A 37 9.71 -22.20 0.40
CA GLN A 37 10.76 -23.22 0.31
C GLN A 37 10.75 -24.01 -1.00
N TYR A 38 9.65 -23.95 -1.76
CA TYR A 38 9.43 -24.75 -2.96
C TYR A 38 9.08 -23.87 -4.17
N PRO A 39 9.47 -24.26 -5.40
CA PRO A 39 8.95 -23.63 -6.61
C PRO A 39 7.41 -23.73 -6.69
N PRO A 40 6.72 -22.73 -7.27
CA PRO A 40 7.27 -21.53 -7.92
C PRO A 40 7.54 -20.36 -6.95
N VAL A 41 7.09 -20.44 -5.70
CA VAL A 41 7.17 -19.33 -4.74
C VAL A 41 8.62 -19.07 -4.31
N ARG A 42 9.45 -20.11 -4.21
CA ARG A 42 10.87 -19.97 -3.89
C ARG A 42 11.59 -19.04 -4.89
N PRO A 43 12.21 -17.94 -4.42
CA PRO A 43 12.98 -17.06 -5.29
C PRO A 43 14.19 -17.76 -5.88
N ARG A 44 14.56 -17.37 -7.10
CA ARG A 44 15.82 -17.81 -7.74
C ARG A 44 17.05 -17.19 -7.09
N ALA A 45 16.90 -16.02 -6.47
CA ALA A 45 17.94 -15.36 -5.68
C ALA A 45 17.32 -14.44 -4.61
N PHE A 46 18.06 -14.21 -3.52
CA PHE A 46 17.66 -13.37 -2.40
C PHE A 46 18.33 -12.00 -2.48
N LEU A 47 17.80 -11.13 -3.36
CA LEU A 47 18.39 -9.80 -3.64
C LEU A 47 17.81 -8.68 -2.77
N GLY A 48 16.93 -8.99 -1.81
CA GLY A 48 16.31 -7.99 -0.93
C GLY A 48 15.49 -6.96 -1.71
N LEU A 49 14.63 -7.41 -2.63
CA LEU A 49 13.83 -6.54 -3.50
C LEU A 49 12.78 -5.74 -2.69
N SER A 50 12.66 -4.45 -2.95
CA SER A 50 11.50 -3.68 -2.47
C SER A 50 10.27 -4.02 -3.31
N VAL A 51 9.06 -3.79 -2.77
CA VAL A 51 7.83 -3.96 -3.56
C VAL A 51 7.85 -3.06 -4.81
N TYR A 52 8.44 -1.87 -4.72
CA TYR A 52 8.62 -0.97 -5.85
C TYR A 52 9.60 -1.52 -6.92
N ASP A 53 10.56 -2.38 -6.56
CA ASP A 53 11.39 -3.07 -7.56
C ASP A 53 10.53 -4.04 -8.40
N VAL A 54 9.67 -4.81 -7.73
CA VAL A 54 8.85 -5.85 -8.39
C VAL A 54 7.69 -5.25 -9.17
N ALA A 55 6.99 -4.29 -8.57
CA ALA A 55 5.88 -3.54 -9.17
C ALA A 55 6.37 -2.33 -9.98
N SER A 56 7.45 -2.51 -10.74
CA SER A 56 8.05 -1.45 -11.56
C SER A 56 7.07 -0.95 -12.62
N TYR A 57 7.06 0.38 -12.85
CA TYR A 57 6.29 1.01 -13.93
C TYR A 57 7.01 1.02 -15.27
N CYS A 58 8.28 0.60 -15.31
CA CYS A 58 9.04 0.50 -16.54
C CYS A 58 8.85 -0.89 -17.16
N PRO A 59 8.30 -1.00 -18.39
CA PRO A 59 8.11 -2.30 -19.04
C PRO A 59 9.41 -3.10 -19.22
N THR A 60 10.56 -2.41 -19.33
CA THR A 60 11.87 -3.05 -19.48
C THR A 60 12.60 -3.23 -18.15
N ARG A 61 12.01 -2.80 -17.02
CA ARG A 61 12.61 -2.80 -15.68
C ARG A 61 13.94 -2.05 -15.60
N ARG A 62 14.21 -1.18 -16.58
CA ARG A 62 15.45 -0.37 -16.63
C ARG A 62 15.55 0.56 -15.43
N ASP A 63 14.43 1.06 -14.92
CA ASP A 63 14.37 1.85 -13.68
C ASP A 63 14.93 1.09 -12.47
N VAL A 64 14.68 -0.21 -12.37
CA VAL A 64 15.23 -1.07 -11.31
C VAL A 64 16.74 -1.21 -11.47
N TRP A 65 17.22 -1.47 -12.68
CA TRP A 65 18.65 -1.56 -12.98
C TRP A 65 19.38 -0.24 -12.71
N LEU A 66 18.84 0.89 -13.18
CA LEU A 66 19.41 2.22 -12.95
C LEU A 66 19.56 2.53 -11.46
N ARG A 67 18.54 2.19 -10.66
CA ARG A 67 18.55 2.39 -9.21
C ARG A 67 19.55 1.50 -8.48
N ARG A 68 19.54 0.19 -8.78
CA ARG A 68 20.25 -0.81 -7.98
C ARG A 68 21.67 -1.11 -8.46
N VAL A 69 21.93 -0.97 -9.76
CA VAL A 69 23.22 -1.29 -10.38
C VAL A 69 23.99 -0.02 -10.68
N ALA A 70 23.41 0.92 -11.45
CA ALA A 70 24.10 2.16 -11.80
C ALA A 70 24.12 3.21 -10.69
N GLY A 71 23.39 2.99 -9.58
CA GLY A 71 23.34 3.92 -8.45
C GLY A 71 22.69 5.27 -8.77
N VAL A 72 21.90 5.33 -9.85
CA VAL A 72 21.23 6.55 -10.30
C VAL A 72 20.11 6.90 -9.34
N ARG A 73 20.18 8.12 -8.79
CA ARG A 73 19.12 8.65 -7.91
C ARG A 73 17.96 9.13 -8.76
N ALA A 74 16.78 8.55 -8.51
CA ALA A 74 15.54 8.99 -9.12
C ALA A 74 15.20 10.42 -8.67
N GLN A 75 14.67 11.23 -9.59
CA GLN A 75 14.02 12.48 -9.21
C GLN A 75 12.55 12.19 -8.91
N PRO A 76 12.07 12.37 -7.67
CA PRO A 76 10.71 12.00 -7.32
C PRO A 76 9.72 12.88 -8.07
N SER A 77 8.82 12.24 -8.82
CA SER A 77 7.75 12.93 -9.54
C SER A 77 6.86 13.70 -8.56
N GLN A 78 6.10 14.67 -9.07
CA GLN A 78 5.15 15.40 -8.23
C GLN A 78 4.13 14.47 -7.56
N ALA A 79 3.69 13.41 -8.27
CA ALA A 79 2.80 12.39 -7.74
C ALA A 79 3.46 11.60 -6.59
N MET A 80 4.75 11.23 -6.72
CA MET A 80 5.47 10.53 -5.65
C MET A 80 5.65 11.40 -4.41
N ARG A 81 6.01 12.68 -4.59
CA ARG A 81 6.13 13.64 -3.46
C ARG A 81 4.80 13.82 -2.74
N LEU A 82 3.71 13.98 -3.50
CA LEU A 82 2.37 14.08 -2.94
C LEU A 82 1.96 12.79 -2.21
N GLY A 83 2.28 11.62 -2.77
CA GLY A 83 2.08 10.32 -2.14
C GLY A 83 2.78 10.22 -0.79
N LEU A 84 4.05 10.66 -0.71
CA LEU A 84 4.82 10.66 0.53
C LEU A 84 4.19 11.57 1.60
N GLU A 85 3.77 12.78 1.23
CA GLU A 85 3.12 13.71 2.16
C GLU A 85 1.79 13.15 2.70
N VAL A 86 0.99 12.53 1.83
CA VAL A 86 -0.28 11.90 2.23
C VAL A 86 -0.04 10.73 3.19
N HIS A 87 0.89 9.82 2.86
CA HIS A 87 1.24 8.69 3.72
C HIS A 87 1.76 9.12 5.08
N GLU A 88 2.64 10.10 5.09
CA GLU A 88 3.21 10.62 6.31
C GLU A 88 2.14 11.35 7.16
N ALA A 89 1.15 12.02 6.55
CA ALA A 89 -0.01 12.58 7.25
C ALA A 89 -0.88 11.49 7.88
N VAL A 90 -1.22 10.42 7.14
CA VAL A 90 -1.96 9.26 7.65
C VAL A 90 -1.23 8.65 8.85
N SER A 91 0.05 8.29 8.67
CA SER A 91 0.89 7.69 9.72
C SER A 91 0.98 8.57 10.96
N SER A 92 1.13 9.89 10.76
CA SER A 92 1.18 10.86 11.86
C SER A 92 -0.12 10.96 12.64
N VAL A 93 -1.27 10.95 11.94
CA VAL A 93 -2.60 10.95 12.58
C VAL A 93 -2.82 9.65 13.35
N VAL A 94 -2.51 8.50 12.75
CA VAL A 94 -2.64 7.20 13.43
C VAL A 94 -1.77 7.16 14.70
N ARG A 95 -0.52 7.62 14.63
CA ARG A 95 0.37 7.73 15.79
C ARG A 95 -0.20 8.65 16.88
N ALA A 96 -0.77 9.80 16.50
CA ALA A 96 -1.36 10.73 17.45
C ALA A 96 -2.59 10.12 18.14
N VAL A 97 -3.48 9.47 17.40
CA VAL A 97 -4.66 8.80 17.95
C VAL A 97 -4.23 7.67 18.90
N ARG A 98 -3.35 6.74 18.46
CA ARG A 98 -2.86 5.64 19.31
C ARG A 98 -2.18 6.12 20.59
N ARG A 99 -1.49 7.26 20.53
CA ARG A 99 -0.77 7.80 21.68
C ARG A 99 -1.69 8.44 22.72
N TYR A 100 -2.77 9.08 22.29
CA TYR A 100 -3.54 9.98 23.16
C TYR A 100 -4.99 9.55 23.40
N LEU A 101 -5.59 8.69 22.58
CA LEU A 101 -6.99 8.27 22.73
C LEU A 101 -7.09 7.01 23.60
N HIS A 102 -7.35 7.19 24.90
CA HIS A 102 -7.51 6.09 25.86
C HIS A 102 -8.89 6.09 26.54
N SER A 103 -9.57 7.22 26.54
CA SER A 103 -10.91 7.43 27.10
C SER A 103 -11.74 8.38 26.23
N PRO A 104 -13.08 8.40 26.34
CA PRO A 104 -13.92 9.29 25.53
C PRO A 104 -13.61 10.78 25.76
N ASP A 105 -13.13 11.13 26.96
CA ASP A 105 -12.74 12.51 27.30
C ASP A 105 -11.49 12.99 26.55
N ASP A 106 -10.67 12.07 26.02
CA ASP A 106 -9.46 12.39 25.26
C ASP A 106 -9.78 12.91 23.85
N VAL A 107 -10.97 12.67 23.30
CA VAL A 107 -11.34 13.01 21.91
C VAL A 107 -11.02 14.46 21.58
N ARG A 108 -11.37 15.40 22.47
CA ARG A 108 -11.10 16.83 22.28
C ARG A 108 -9.60 17.13 22.23
N ARG A 109 -8.81 16.48 23.10
CA ARG A 109 -7.34 16.66 23.12
C ARG A 109 -6.70 16.11 21.86
N VAL A 110 -7.13 14.93 21.41
CA VAL A 110 -6.63 14.28 20.18
C VAL A 110 -6.96 15.14 18.96
N TYR A 111 -8.18 15.69 18.88
CA TYR A 111 -8.59 16.61 17.82
C TYR A 111 -7.61 17.78 17.66
N TRP A 112 -7.28 18.48 18.74
CA TRP A 112 -6.36 19.62 18.69
C TRP A 112 -4.93 19.22 18.35
N ALA A 113 -4.49 18.05 18.82
CA ALA A 113 -3.18 17.51 18.44
C ALA A 113 -3.10 17.24 16.93
N VAL A 114 -4.17 16.66 16.35
CA VAL A 114 -4.29 16.39 14.90
C VAL A 114 -4.43 17.69 14.10
N ASP A 115 -5.25 18.65 14.52
CA ASP A 115 -5.40 19.94 13.84
C ASP A 115 -4.06 20.66 13.69
N ARG A 116 -3.29 20.77 14.78
CA ARG A 116 -1.95 21.37 14.74
C ARG A 116 -1.00 20.62 13.82
N LEU A 117 -1.04 19.29 13.83
CA LEU A 117 -0.21 18.44 12.98
C LEU A 117 -0.53 18.65 11.49
N LEU A 118 -1.82 18.60 11.14
CA LEU A 118 -2.27 18.74 9.76
C LEU A 118 -2.00 20.14 9.23
N ARG A 119 -2.21 21.20 10.02
CA ARG A 119 -1.82 22.58 9.63
C ARG A 119 -0.33 22.69 9.35
N SER A 120 0.51 22.12 10.21
CA SER A 120 1.96 22.13 10.01
C SER A 120 2.35 21.45 8.70
N ARG A 121 1.76 20.28 8.38
CA ARG A 121 2.04 19.57 7.12
C ARG A 121 1.46 20.25 5.89
N ALA A 122 0.25 20.77 6.00
CA ALA A 122 -0.37 21.55 4.95
C ALA A 122 0.45 22.80 4.59
N SER A 123 1.12 23.40 5.58
CA SER A 123 2.02 24.54 5.35
C SER A 123 3.34 24.17 4.68
N SER A 124 3.81 22.91 4.82
CA SER A 124 5.02 22.42 4.14
C SER A 124 4.75 21.88 2.72
N CYS A 125 3.49 21.74 2.33
CA CYS A 125 3.12 21.32 0.98
C CYS A 125 3.51 22.36 -0.08
N GLY A 126 4.07 21.90 -1.20
CA GLY A 126 4.45 22.75 -2.33
C GLY A 126 3.29 23.29 -3.18
N SER A 127 2.03 22.96 -2.86
CA SER A 127 0.86 23.45 -3.60
C SER A 127 -0.40 23.48 -2.74
N ARG A 128 -1.37 24.33 -3.12
CA ARG A 128 -2.68 24.41 -2.47
C ARG A 128 -3.47 23.09 -2.55
N GLU A 129 -3.32 22.37 -3.65
CA GLU A 129 -3.96 21.07 -3.85
C GLU A 129 -3.37 20.01 -2.92
N CYS A 130 -2.03 19.98 -2.77
CA CYS A 130 -1.34 19.13 -1.80
C CYS A 130 -1.85 19.40 -0.39
N ALA A 131 -1.88 20.68 0.03
CA ALA A 131 -2.34 21.07 1.36
C ALA A 131 -3.77 20.57 1.64
N LYS A 132 -4.69 20.80 0.69
CA LYS A 132 -6.08 20.35 0.80
C LYS A 132 -6.22 18.83 0.85
N LEU A 133 -5.44 18.11 0.04
CA LEU A 133 -5.46 16.64 0.04
C LEU A 133 -4.93 16.07 1.36
N VAL A 134 -3.80 16.59 1.84
CA VAL A 134 -3.18 16.20 3.12
C VAL A 134 -4.13 16.46 4.29
N GLU A 135 -4.73 17.65 4.37
CA GLU A 135 -5.73 17.96 5.40
C GLU A 135 -6.95 17.05 5.27
N GLY A 136 -7.49 16.88 4.05
CA GLY A 136 -8.67 16.07 3.80
C GLY A 136 -8.48 14.61 4.19
N VAL A 137 -7.39 13.98 3.73
CA VAL A 137 -7.06 12.59 4.06
C VAL A 137 -6.71 12.44 5.55
N GLY A 138 -6.01 13.41 6.13
CA GLY A 138 -5.68 13.41 7.56
C GLY A 138 -6.93 13.45 8.44
N TRP A 139 -7.87 14.35 8.16
CA TRP A 139 -9.14 14.44 8.88
C TRP A 139 -10.01 13.21 8.65
N LEU A 140 -10.07 12.69 7.42
CA LEU A 140 -10.73 11.42 7.12
C LEU A 140 -10.18 10.29 8.00
N THR A 141 -8.86 10.16 8.07
CA THR A 141 -8.17 9.16 8.91
C THR A 141 -8.55 9.33 10.38
N TYR A 142 -8.49 10.56 10.90
CA TYR A 142 -8.86 10.87 12.29
C TYR A 142 -10.31 10.47 12.60
N HIS A 143 -11.25 10.87 11.75
CA HIS A 143 -12.66 10.58 11.97
C HIS A 143 -12.96 9.10 11.90
N THR A 144 -12.35 8.37 10.97
CA THR A 144 -12.50 6.90 10.90
C THR A 144 -11.99 6.25 12.18
N LEU A 145 -10.77 6.56 12.62
CA LEU A 145 -10.17 6.00 13.82
C LEU A 145 -10.98 6.28 15.10
N VAL A 146 -11.38 7.54 15.30
CA VAL A 146 -12.12 7.95 16.50
C VAL A 146 -13.52 7.33 16.51
N SER A 147 -14.21 7.31 15.37
CA SER A 147 -15.54 6.71 15.27
C SER A 147 -15.49 5.21 15.57
N GLU A 148 -14.49 4.51 15.05
CA GLU A 148 -14.26 3.09 15.33
C GLU A 148 -13.97 2.83 16.81
N TRP A 149 -13.10 3.65 17.43
CA TRP A 149 -12.76 3.52 18.84
C TRP A 149 -13.95 3.79 19.76
N LEU A 150 -14.77 4.80 19.45
CA LEU A 150 -16.00 5.08 20.20
C LEU A 150 -17.02 3.94 20.04
N TRP A 151 -17.13 3.38 18.84
CA TRP A 151 -17.99 2.22 18.60
C TRP A 151 -17.55 1.00 19.41
N SER A 152 -16.25 0.69 19.45
CA SER A 152 -15.72 -0.48 20.17
C SER A 152 -15.81 -0.34 21.69
N THR A 153 -15.70 0.87 22.22
CA THR A 153 -15.84 1.12 23.67
C THR A 153 -17.29 1.15 24.14
N GLY A 154 -18.23 1.50 23.26
CA GLY A 154 -19.67 1.53 23.57
C GLY A 154 -20.42 0.22 23.34
N SER A 155 -19.83 -0.80 22.69
CA SER A 155 -20.52 -2.05 22.33
C SER A 155 -19.88 -3.29 22.97
N SER A 156 -20.72 -4.22 23.48
CA SER A 156 -20.30 -5.46 24.14
C SER A 156 -19.98 -6.63 23.19
N TYR A 157 -19.91 -6.38 21.87
CA TYR A 157 -19.62 -7.40 20.85
C TYR A 157 -18.33 -7.04 20.08
N LEU A 158 -17.58 -8.08 19.68
CA LEU A 158 -16.21 -8.03 19.14
C LEU A 158 -15.95 -6.94 18.06
N ALA A 159 -14.74 -6.38 18.16
CA ALA A 159 -14.28 -5.07 17.71
C ALA A 159 -14.21 -4.80 16.19
N PRO A 160 -14.31 -3.54 15.73
CA PRO A 160 -13.79 -3.15 14.43
C PRO A 160 -12.25 -3.02 14.52
N ALA A 161 -11.54 -3.98 13.95
CA ALA A 161 -10.08 -4.06 13.88
C ALA A 161 -9.46 -3.24 12.72
N MET A 162 -10.19 -2.31 12.10
CA MET A 162 -9.92 -1.89 10.73
C MET A 162 -8.65 -1.03 10.53
N LEU A 163 -8.10 -0.38 11.56
CA LEU A 163 -6.92 0.50 11.42
C LEU A 163 -5.86 0.34 12.51
N SER A 164 -6.02 -0.66 13.39
CA SER A 164 -5.08 -0.90 14.50
C SER A 164 -3.70 -1.38 14.03
N LEU A 165 -3.61 -1.92 12.82
CA LEU A 165 -2.39 -2.41 12.21
C LEU A 165 -2.07 -1.59 10.97
N SER A 166 -1.65 -0.35 11.16
CA SER A 166 -1.10 0.50 10.10
C SER A 166 0.43 0.55 10.18
N GLU A 167 1.10 0.68 9.04
CA GLU A 167 2.57 0.62 8.92
C GLU A 167 3.15 -0.69 9.48
N VAL A 168 2.49 -1.81 9.17
CA VAL A 168 2.90 -3.13 9.67
C VAL A 168 4.20 -3.53 8.99
N ARG A 169 5.23 -3.78 9.80
CA ARG A 169 6.48 -4.34 9.31
C ARG A 169 6.31 -5.81 9.02
N VAL A 170 6.72 -6.24 7.84
CA VAL A 170 6.72 -7.65 7.45
C VAL A 170 8.09 -8.01 6.87
N ASP A 171 8.62 -9.14 7.30
CA ASP A 171 9.86 -9.68 6.75
C ASP A 171 9.57 -10.33 5.39
N GLY A 172 10.02 -9.68 4.33
CA GLY A 172 9.87 -10.18 2.96
C GLY A 172 11.00 -11.10 2.50
N THR A 173 12.02 -11.36 3.33
CA THR A 173 13.19 -12.14 2.95
C THR A 173 12.88 -13.55 2.45
N PRO A 174 11.87 -14.30 2.98
CA PRO A 174 11.54 -15.62 2.45
C PRO A 174 11.17 -15.59 0.95
N LEU A 175 10.61 -14.47 0.49
CA LEU A 175 10.21 -14.24 -0.90
C LEU A 175 11.25 -13.48 -1.72
N GLY A 176 12.49 -13.33 -1.21
CA GLY A 176 13.55 -12.58 -1.88
C GLY A 176 13.33 -11.07 -1.87
N LEU A 177 12.34 -10.60 -1.11
CA LEU A 177 12.07 -9.20 -0.87
C LEU A 177 12.91 -8.68 0.31
N SER A 178 12.85 -7.37 0.55
CA SER A 178 13.53 -6.71 1.68
C SER A 178 12.95 -7.18 3.02
N SER A 179 13.76 -7.21 4.07
CA SER A 179 13.30 -7.49 5.45
C SER A 179 12.50 -6.34 6.07
N GLY A 180 12.50 -5.16 5.44
CA GLY A 180 11.89 -3.94 5.95
C GLY A 180 10.62 -3.53 5.22
N LEU A 181 9.84 -4.46 4.67
CA LEU A 181 8.58 -4.11 4.00
C LEU A 181 7.60 -3.48 5.01
N ARG A 182 6.79 -2.56 4.51
CA ARG A 182 5.75 -1.89 5.28
C ARG A 182 4.44 -1.96 4.54
N VAL A 183 3.45 -2.53 5.20
CA VAL A 183 2.07 -2.61 4.72
C VAL A 183 1.29 -1.44 5.31
N ASP A 184 0.54 -0.72 4.47
CA ASP A 184 -0.16 0.50 4.91
C ASP A 184 -1.19 0.19 5.99
N ALA A 185 -2.03 -0.83 5.78
CA ALA A 185 -2.90 -1.35 6.82
C ALA A 185 -3.32 -2.82 6.65
N ILE A 186 -3.58 -3.49 7.77
CA ILE A 186 -4.12 -4.85 7.87
C ILE A 186 -5.36 -4.83 8.77
N PRO A 187 -6.55 -4.51 8.23
CA PRO A 187 -7.78 -4.39 9.03
C PRO A 187 -8.24 -5.72 9.62
N LEU A 188 -7.89 -6.83 8.97
CA LEU A 188 -8.22 -8.20 9.33
C LEU A 188 -7.05 -9.07 8.89
N SER A 189 -6.81 -10.20 9.57
CA SER A 189 -5.64 -11.06 9.30
C SER A 189 -5.55 -11.57 7.85
N ASN A 190 -6.66 -11.59 7.12
CA ASN A 190 -6.75 -12.03 5.72
C ASN A 190 -6.97 -10.89 4.70
N VAL A 191 -6.89 -9.62 5.12
CA VAL A 191 -7.11 -8.45 4.27
C VAL A 191 -5.91 -7.51 4.34
N VAL A 192 -5.38 -7.13 3.19
CA VAL A 192 -4.34 -6.10 3.07
C VAL A 192 -4.88 -4.83 2.39
N ILE A 193 -4.50 -3.67 2.89
CA ILE A 193 -4.84 -2.36 2.32
C ILE A 193 -3.57 -1.67 1.82
N ASP A 194 -3.65 -1.06 0.64
CA ASP A 194 -2.64 -0.16 0.08
C ASP A 194 -3.32 1.14 -0.38
N VAL A 195 -2.82 2.28 0.10
CA VAL A 195 -3.34 3.62 -0.18
C VAL A 195 -2.53 4.28 -1.27
N LYS A 196 -3.19 4.66 -2.36
CA LYS A 196 -2.57 5.26 -3.54
C LYS A 196 -3.06 6.68 -3.75
N VAL A 197 -2.14 7.55 -4.13
CA VAL A 197 -2.45 8.92 -4.58
C VAL A 197 -2.43 8.96 -6.10
N GLY A 198 -3.52 9.45 -6.69
CA GLY A 198 -3.61 9.68 -8.14
C GLY A 198 -4.21 8.50 -8.91
N ARG A 199 -3.67 8.23 -10.11
CA ARG A 199 -4.29 7.33 -11.09
C ARG A 199 -4.07 5.85 -10.74
N ARG A 200 -4.99 5.02 -11.20
CA ARG A 200 -4.89 3.56 -11.10
C ARG A 200 -3.77 3.02 -11.99
N SER A 201 -3.18 1.92 -11.55
CA SER A 201 -2.18 1.16 -12.30
C SER A 201 -2.24 -0.30 -11.86
N GLU A 202 -2.05 -1.20 -12.82
CA GLU A 202 -2.00 -2.65 -12.57
C GLU A 202 -0.86 -3.04 -11.62
N ASN A 203 0.21 -2.23 -11.59
CA ASN A 203 1.32 -2.39 -10.65
C ASN A 203 0.89 -2.31 -9.19
N HIS A 204 -0.22 -1.63 -8.89
CA HIS A 204 -0.74 -1.57 -7.53
C HIS A 204 -1.31 -2.91 -7.07
N GLU A 205 -1.85 -3.72 -7.97
CA GLU A 205 -2.32 -5.07 -7.66
C GLU A 205 -1.14 -6.01 -7.43
N LEU A 206 -0.07 -5.90 -8.23
CA LEU A 206 1.19 -6.61 -7.99
C LEU A 206 1.80 -6.25 -6.62
N ALA A 207 1.73 -4.98 -6.23
CA ALA A 207 2.20 -4.53 -4.91
C ALA A 207 1.38 -5.17 -3.77
N LEU A 208 0.05 -5.24 -3.92
CA LEU A 208 -0.81 -5.94 -2.96
C LEU A 208 -0.46 -7.42 -2.84
N ALA A 209 -0.22 -8.10 -3.96
CA ALA A 209 0.17 -9.50 -3.95
C ALA A 209 1.51 -9.72 -3.25
N ALA A 210 2.48 -8.83 -3.46
CA ALA A 210 3.76 -8.86 -2.75
C ALA A 210 3.55 -8.77 -1.22
N TYR A 211 2.71 -7.84 -0.76
CA TYR A 211 2.41 -7.70 0.67
C TYR A 211 1.64 -8.90 1.22
N ALA A 212 0.60 -9.37 0.52
CA ALA A 212 -0.20 -10.51 0.93
C ALA A 212 0.67 -11.77 1.07
N MET A 213 1.50 -12.07 0.07
CA MET A 213 2.39 -13.23 0.13
C MET A 213 3.47 -13.08 1.20
N ALA A 214 4.03 -11.89 1.42
CA ALA A 214 5.00 -11.66 2.50
C ALA A 214 4.36 -11.88 3.88
N LEU A 215 3.11 -11.44 4.07
CA LEU A 215 2.35 -11.70 5.29
C LEU A 215 2.07 -13.18 5.48
N GLU A 216 1.67 -13.89 4.42
CA GLU A 216 1.48 -15.34 4.47
C GLU A 216 2.77 -16.09 4.84
N ALA A 217 3.92 -15.66 4.30
CA ALA A 217 5.21 -16.26 4.61
C ALA A 217 5.63 -16.07 6.08
N SER A 218 5.20 -14.97 6.70
CA SER A 218 5.55 -14.60 8.07
C SER A 218 4.55 -15.14 9.10
N LEU A 219 3.26 -15.12 8.77
CA LEU A 219 2.16 -15.40 9.69
C LEU A 219 1.54 -16.79 9.51
N GLU A 220 1.80 -17.47 8.38
CA GLU A 220 1.16 -18.74 8.00
C GLU A 220 -0.39 -18.68 8.01
N VAL A 221 -0.94 -17.48 7.79
CA VAL A 221 -2.39 -17.21 7.73
C VAL A 221 -2.75 -16.78 6.31
N PRO A 222 -3.80 -17.34 5.68
CA PRO A 222 -4.25 -16.95 4.34
C PRO A 222 -4.54 -15.45 4.21
N VAL A 223 -3.93 -14.78 3.22
CA VAL A 223 -4.20 -13.38 2.89
C VAL A 223 -4.67 -13.29 1.44
N ASP A 224 -5.99 -13.42 1.25
CA ASP A 224 -6.61 -13.57 -0.08
C ASP A 224 -7.27 -12.30 -0.59
N TYR A 225 -7.44 -11.29 0.26
CA TYR A 225 -8.21 -10.09 -0.05
C TYR A 225 -7.34 -8.85 0.03
N GLY A 226 -7.38 -8.04 -1.03
CA GLY A 226 -6.74 -6.73 -1.09
C GLY A 226 -7.76 -5.62 -1.25
N LEU A 227 -7.49 -4.46 -0.68
CA LEU A 227 -8.22 -3.23 -0.96
C LEU A 227 -7.24 -2.15 -1.41
N LEU A 228 -7.43 -1.64 -2.63
CA LEU A 228 -6.76 -0.43 -3.09
C LEU A 228 -7.64 0.78 -2.77
N ILE A 229 -7.11 1.70 -1.99
CA ILE A 229 -7.79 2.96 -1.67
C ILE A 229 -7.10 4.09 -2.42
N TYR A 230 -7.77 4.61 -3.43
CA TYR A 230 -7.31 5.76 -4.20
C TYR A 230 -7.83 7.04 -3.57
N VAL A 231 -6.92 7.94 -3.23
CA VAL A 231 -7.24 9.28 -2.73
C VAL A 231 -6.75 10.35 -3.70
N GLY A 232 -7.51 11.43 -3.82
CA GLY A 232 -7.22 12.52 -4.73
C GLY A 232 -8.02 13.76 -4.43
N TRP A 233 -7.74 14.83 -5.19
CA TRP A 233 -8.45 16.09 -5.09
C TRP A 233 -9.01 16.50 -6.46
N ASN A 234 -10.33 16.50 -6.62
CA ASN A 234 -11.00 16.96 -7.84
C ASN A 234 -12.17 17.87 -7.49
N GLY A 235 -11.87 19.15 -7.22
CA GLY A 235 -12.84 20.09 -6.64
C GLY A 235 -13.23 19.79 -5.18
N GLY A 236 -12.84 18.63 -4.65
CA GLY A 236 -13.01 18.16 -3.28
C GLY A 236 -12.26 16.85 -3.06
N LEU A 237 -12.23 16.34 -1.82
CA LEU A 237 -11.62 15.05 -1.49
C LEU A 237 -12.38 13.93 -2.21
N SER A 238 -11.68 13.20 -3.07
CA SER A 238 -12.18 11.99 -3.72
C SER A 238 -11.56 10.76 -3.07
N VAL A 239 -12.39 9.77 -2.73
CA VAL A 239 -11.92 8.47 -2.23
C VAL A 239 -12.62 7.37 -3.01
N GLU A 240 -11.83 6.47 -3.57
CA GLU A 240 -12.32 5.32 -4.31
C GLU A 240 -11.71 4.05 -3.72
N VAL A 241 -12.55 3.05 -3.44
CA VAL A 241 -12.12 1.76 -2.90
C VAL A 241 -12.36 0.69 -3.95
N ARG A 242 -11.30 -0.06 -4.25
CA ARG A 242 -11.35 -1.22 -5.15
C ARG A 242 -10.97 -2.48 -4.39
N GLY A 243 -11.85 -3.47 -4.41
CA GLY A 243 -11.53 -4.82 -3.96
C GLY A 243 -10.71 -5.56 -5.01
N VAL A 244 -9.66 -6.24 -4.56
CA VAL A 244 -8.77 -7.06 -5.36
C VAL A 244 -8.74 -8.46 -4.75
N TYR A 245 -9.04 -9.47 -5.55
CA TYR A 245 -8.85 -10.85 -5.13
C TYR A 245 -7.40 -11.21 -5.40
N VAL A 246 -6.63 -11.52 -4.34
CA VAL A 246 -5.24 -11.95 -4.44
C VAL A 246 -5.21 -13.45 -4.76
N GLY A 247 -5.78 -13.79 -5.92
CA GLY A 247 -5.98 -15.14 -6.40
C GLY A 247 -4.75 -15.76 -7.06
N PRO A 248 -4.89 -16.98 -7.62
CA PRO A 248 -3.80 -17.70 -8.28
C PRO A 248 -3.06 -16.88 -9.33
N ASP A 249 -3.78 -16.17 -10.20
CA ASP A 249 -3.17 -15.49 -11.35
C ASP A 249 -2.35 -14.27 -10.93
N LEU A 250 -2.85 -13.49 -9.97
CA LEU A 250 -2.11 -12.33 -9.45
C LEU A 250 -0.85 -12.76 -8.67
N ARG A 251 -0.91 -13.91 -7.99
CA ARG A 251 0.24 -14.51 -7.29
C ARG A 251 1.30 -15.00 -8.28
N ARG A 252 0.89 -15.66 -9.36
CA ARG A 252 1.80 -16.03 -10.47
C ARG A 252 2.43 -14.80 -11.08
N ALA A 253 1.62 -13.78 -11.41
CA ALA A 253 2.11 -12.52 -11.95
C ALA A 253 3.12 -11.83 -11.03
N PHE A 254 2.93 -11.87 -9.71
CA PHE A 254 3.92 -11.38 -8.75
C PHE A 254 5.22 -12.21 -8.78
N VAL A 255 5.11 -13.55 -8.78
CA VAL A 255 6.28 -14.44 -8.83
C VAL A 255 7.08 -14.23 -10.12
N ASP A 256 6.41 -14.20 -11.26
CA ASP A 256 7.01 -13.95 -12.56
C ASP A 256 7.67 -12.56 -12.58
N ALA A 257 6.96 -11.55 -12.08
CA ALA A 257 7.51 -10.21 -12.03
C ALA A 257 8.73 -10.11 -11.10
N ARG A 258 8.74 -10.81 -9.98
CA ARG A 258 9.91 -10.84 -9.09
C ARG A 258 11.09 -11.51 -9.79
N ASP A 259 10.86 -12.67 -10.40
CA ASP A 259 11.91 -13.45 -11.06
C ASP A 259 12.49 -12.69 -12.27
N GLU A 260 11.69 -11.95 -13.02
CA GLU A 260 12.19 -11.06 -14.07
C GLU A 260 13.08 -9.93 -13.53
N VAL A 261 12.77 -9.34 -12.36
CA VAL A 261 13.70 -8.38 -11.72
C VAL A 261 15.01 -9.07 -11.38
N ILE A 262 14.94 -10.27 -10.80
CA ILE A 262 16.12 -11.04 -10.43
C ILE A 262 16.99 -11.29 -11.66
N ASP A 263 16.39 -11.73 -12.76
CA ASP A 263 17.10 -11.98 -14.01
C ASP A 263 17.76 -10.71 -14.56
N VAL A 264 17.06 -9.57 -14.53
CA VAL A 264 17.62 -8.26 -14.91
C VAL A 264 18.85 -7.91 -14.07
N LEU A 265 18.76 -8.04 -12.75
CA LEU A 265 19.84 -7.67 -11.83
C LEU A 265 21.03 -8.63 -11.91
N LEU A 266 20.79 -9.92 -12.08
CA LEU A 266 21.84 -10.94 -12.20
C LEU A 266 22.52 -10.92 -13.57
N SER A 267 21.83 -10.52 -14.63
CA SER A 267 22.41 -10.46 -15.97
C SER A 267 23.59 -9.49 -16.08
N GLY A 268 23.63 -8.47 -15.21
CA GLY A 268 24.58 -7.36 -15.26
C GLY A 268 24.45 -6.47 -16.50
N ARG A 269 23.53 -6.78 -17.42
CA ARG A 269 23.30 -6.03 -18.65
C ARG A 269 22.23 -4.98 -18.41
N GLU A 270 22.49 -3.75 -18.83
CA GLU A 270 21.49 -2.70 -18.79
C GLU A 270 20.31 -3.05 -19.72
N PRO A 271 19.06 -3.06 -19.23
CA PRO A 271 17.90 -3.26 -20.08
C PRO A 271 17.73 -2.14 -21.11
N PRO A 272 17.11 -2.41 -22.27
CA PRO A 272 16.84 -1.38 -23.25
C PRO A 272 15.89 -0.31 -22.70
N ARG A 273 15.87 0.85 -23.36
CA ARG A 273 14.87 1.89 -23.06
C ARG A 273 13.48 1.34 -23.40
N ALA A 274 12.50 1.61 -22.55
CA ALA A 274 11.12 1.28 -22.86
C ALA A 274 10.65 2.11 -24.06
N ALA A 275 9.99 1.46 -25.03
CA ALA A 275 9.39 2.14 -26.17
C ALA A 275 8.21 3.04 -25.75
N ASP A 276 7.48 2.61 -24.73
CA ASP A 276 6.41 3.38 -24.10
C ASP A 276 6.78 3.62 -22.62
N CYS A 277 7.29 4.82 -22.34
CA CYS A 277 7.72 5.21 -21.00
C CYS A 277 6.67 6.13 -20.36
N PRO A 278 6.17 5.83 -19.15
CA PRO A 278 5.18 6.68 -18.51
C PRO A 278 5.79 8.06 -18.20
N SER A 279 5.00 9.12 -18.44
CA SER A 279 5.43 10.50 -18.18
C SER A 279 5.75 10.79 -16.70
N SER A 280 5.27 9.94 -15.80
CA SER A 280 5.55 9.98 -14.36
C SER A 280 6.84 9.24 -13.96
N CYS A 281 7.55 8.62 -14.89
CA CYS A 281 8.78 7.86 -14.62
C CYS A 281 9.83 8.76 -13.96
N PRO A 282 10.35 8.41 -12.76
CA PRO A 282 11.32 9.24 -12.05
C PRO A 282 12.73 9.20 -12.67
N TYR A 283 12.91 8.39 -13.72
CA TYR A 283 14.15 8.25 -14.49
C TYR A 283 14.03 8.83 -15.91
N LEU A 284 12.96 9.57 -16.21
CA LEU A 284 12.70 10.10 -17.55
C LEU A 284 13.86 10.97 -18.08
N GLU A 285 14.46 11.79 -17.22
CA GLU A 285 15.61 12.65 -17.59
C GLU A 285 16.86 11.84 -17.96
N VAL A 286 17.03 10.65 -17.39
CA VAL A 286 18.17 9.76 -17.62
C VAL A 286 17.95 8.93 -18.89
N CYS A 287 16.71 8.48 -19.10
CA CYS A 287 16.33 7.72 -20.28
C CYS A 287 16.20 8.60 -21.53
N GLY A 288 16.03 9.91 -21.40
CA GLY A 288 15.54 10.75 -22.48
C GLY A 288 14.06 10.48 -22.77
N ARG A 289 13.40 11.44 -23.42
CA ARG A 289 12.06 11.20 -24.00
C ARG A 289 12.15 10.28 -25.21
#